data_AF-R7CA54-F1
#
_entry.id   AF-R7CA54-F1
#
_cell.length_a   1.000
_cell.length_b   1.000
_cell.length_c   1.000
_cell.angle_alpha   90.00
_cell.angle_beta   90.00
_cell.angle_gamma   90.00
#
_symmetry.space_group_name_H-M   'P 1'
#
loop_
_entity.id
_entity.type
_entity.pdbx_description
1 polymer ?
#
loop_
_entity_poly.entity_id
_entity_poly.type
_entity_poly.pdbx_seq_one_letter_code
_entity_poly.pdbx_strand_id
1 'polypeptide(L)'
;MTTEEMYEKFGIKKDVIDFGKTVLGEIEDRFAKIDEVAEINQLKVIHAMQKNRVSENHLWGTTGYGYNDTGRDTLEAVYADIFEAEDALVRSQITCGTHALTIALSSILRPGDELLSPVGKPYDTLEGIIGIEGTDTKGSLREFGVSYRQVDLVGDSEFDYAGIKNALNEKTKLVTIQRSKGYAMRKTLSVERIGELIRYIKSIKPDVICMVDNCYGEFVETIEPTQVGADICVGSLIKNPGGGLAPLGGYIVGRKDLVELAAYRLTAPGLGKEVGASLQVNSAFYQGLFLAPTVVASALKSAIFAANLYEKLGFTASPNGKEDRHDIIQAIAFGSPERIIAFCQGIQQAAPVDAYVLPEPYAMPGYHSDVIMAAGAFVQGSSIELSADAPIEPPYSVYFQGGITWPHGKMGILKTLQNMIDGGFVELP
;
A
#
# COMPACT_ATOMS: atom_id res chain seq x y z
N MET A 1 11.56 36.09 -4.83
CA MET A 1 10.82 34.85 -4.54
C MET A 1 11.81 33.72 -4.33
N THR A 2 12.24 33.55 -3.09
CA THR A 2 13.07 32.43 -2.62
C THR A 2 12.18 31.28 -2.12
N THR A 3 12.76 30.10 -1.91
CA THR A 3 12.04 28.97 -1.29
C THR A 3 11.55 29.29 0.13
N GLU A 4 12.34 30.05 0.90
CA GLU A 4 11.95 30.51 2.25
C GLU A 4 10.71 31.42 2.19
N GLU A 5 10.72 32.42 1.30
CA GLU A 5 9.57 33.33 1.09
C GLU A 5 8.30 32.57 0.69
N MET A 6 8.42 31.39 0.06
CA MET A 6 7.27 30.54 -0.25
C MET A 6 6.77 29.76 0.96
N TYR A 7 7.65 29.19 1.79
CA TYR A 7 7.24 28.53 3.03
C TYR A 7 6.53 29.48 4.00
N GLU A 8 7.01 30.73 4.09
CA GLU A 8 6.37 31.77 4.92
C GLU A 8 4.93 32.05 4.48
N LYS A 9 4.62 31.97 3.18
CA LYS A 9 3.24 32.11 2.68
C LYS A 9 2.32 30.96 3.12
N PHE A 10 2.87 29.80 3.45
CA PHE A 10 2.13 28.69 4.05
C PHE A 10 2.05 28.80 5.59
N GLY A 11 2.57 29.90 6.15
CA GLY A 11 2.62 30.15 7.60
C GLY A 11 3.74 29.39 8.31
N ILE A 12 4.70 28.81 7.58
CA ILE A 12 5.81 28.05 8.16
C ILE A 12 6.95 29.02 8.50
N LYS A 13 7.29 29.11 9.78
CA LYS A 13 8.27 30.04 10.32
C LYS A 13 9.71 29.58 10.04
N LYS A 14 10.65 30.54 10.07
CA LYS A 14 12.05 30.32 9.71
C LYS A 14 12.74 29.24 10.57
N ASP A 15 12.47 29.23 11.86
CA ASP A 15 12.95 28.23 12.81
C ASP A 15 12.51 26.80 12.43
N VAL A 16 11.25 26.62 12.02
CA VAL A 16 10.74 25.33 11.52
C VAL A 16 11.43 24.93 10.21
N ILE A 17 11.63 25.89 9.29
CA ILE A 17 12.34 25.65 8.03
C ILE A 17 13.79 25.21 8.29
N ASP A 18 14.49 25.91 9.18
CA ASP A 18 15.91 25.67 9.49
C ASP A 18 16.10 24.34 10.26
N PHE A 19 15.17 23.98 11.15
CA PHE A 19 15.12 22.65 11.77
C PHE A 19 14.95 21.57 10.70
N GLY A 20 14.01 21.76 9.77
CA GLY A 20 13.80 20.86 8.63
C GLY A 20 15.03 20.70 7.73
N LYS A 21 15.78 21.78 7.48
CA LYS A 21 17.05 21.71 6.72
C LYS A 21 18.11 20.90 7.47
N THR A 22 18.20 21.07 8.78
CA THR A 22 19.13 20.32 9.63
C THR A 22 18.85 18.83 9.56
N VAL A 23 17.59 18.42 9.72
CA VAL A 23 17.16 17.02 9.57
C VAL A 23 17.48 16.48 8.18
N LEU A 24 17.19 17.27 7.13
CA LEU A 24 17.42 16.83 5.76
C LEU A 24 18.90 16.55 5.48
N GLY A 25 19.81 17.39 5.97
CA GLY A 25 21.26 17.21 5.81
C GLY A 25 21.80 15.92 6.44
N GLU A 26 21.09 15.34 7.42
CA GLU A 26 21.49 14.09 8.08
C GLU A 26 21.01 12.82 7.36
N ILE A 27 20.08 12.95 6.40
CA ILE A 27 19.43 11.81 5.72
C ILE A 27 19.68 11.77 4.21
N GLU A 28 20.56 12.61 3.68
CA GLU A 28 20.84 12.70 2.24
C GLU A 28 21.32 11.36 1.64
N ASP A 29 22.18 10.63 2.34
CA ASP A 29 22.66 9.31 1.90
C ASP A 29 21.51 8.29 1.75
N ARG A 30 20.47 8.40 2.59
CA ARG A 30 19.28 7.54 2.47
C ARG A 30 18.47 7.89 1.23
N PHE A 31 18.39 9.17 0.89
CA PHE A 31 17.67 9.64 -0.29
C PHE A 31 18.37 9.19 -1.57
N ALA A 32 19.71 9.22 -1.59
CA ALA A 32 20.50 8.71 -2.71
C ALA A 32 20.19 7.22 -2.96
N LYS A 33 20.16 6.39 -1.91
CA LYS A 33 19.79 4.96 -2.04
C LYS A 33 18.37 4.76 -2.56
N ILE A 34 17.41 5.59 -2.14
CA ILE A 34 16.05 5.53 -2.67
C ILE A 34 16.03 5.88 -4.16
N ASP A 35 16.81 6.88 -4.59
CA ASP A 35 16.91 7.27 -5.99
C ASP A 35 17.53 6.16 -6.85
N GLU A 36 18.53 5.43 -6.34
CA GLU A 36 19.10 4.25 -7.00
C GLU A 36 18.04 3.14 -7.21
N VAL A 37 17.24 2.83 -6.18
CA VAL A 37 16.15 1.85 -6.28
C VAL A 37 15.09 2.32 -7.28
N ALA A 38 14.73 3.61 -7.23
CA ALA A 38 13.77 4.21 -8.15
C ALA A 38 14.25 4.15 -9.60
N GLU A 39 15.53 4.39 -9.86
CA GLU A 39 16.14 4.28 -11.18
C GLU A 39 16.07 2.85 -11.72
N ILE A 40 16.47 1.86 -10.91
CA ILE A 40 16.38 0.44 -11.29
C ILE A 40 14.93 0.07 -11.63
N ASN A 41 13.97 0.46 -10.79
CA ASN A 41 12.57 0.19 -11.01
C ASN A 41 12.02 0.94 -12.24
N GLN A 42 12.44 2.18 -12.49
CA GLN A 42 12.08 2.92 -13.69
C GLN A 42 12.56 2.22 -14.96
N LEU A 43 13.79 1.69 -14.97
CA LEU A 43 14.34 0.92 -16.07
C LEU A 43 13.56 -0.40 -16.27
N LYS A 44 13.17 -1.09 -15.19
CA LYS A 44 12.30 -2.28 -15.27
C LYS A 44 10.96 -1.95 -15.94
N VAL A 45 10.29 -0.86 -15.51
CA VAL A 45 9.01 -0.44 -16.09
C VAL A 45 9.14 -0.09 -17.57
N ILE A 46 10.14 0.72 -17.94
CA ILE A 46 10.38 1.10 -19.34
C ILE A 46 10.69 -0.13 -20.18
N HIS A 47 11.53 -1.04 -19.68
CA HIS A 47 11.88 -2.26 -20.39
C HIS A 47 10.66 -3.15 -20.64
N ALA A 48 9.80 -3.35 -19.64
CA ALA A 48 8.55 -4.10 -19.79
C ALA A 48 7.60 -3.44 -20.81
N MET A 49 7.46 -2.12 -20.78
CA MET A 49 6.66 -1.38 -21.78
C MET A 49 7.23 -1.54 -23.21
N GLN A 50 8.55 -1.47 -23.36
CA GLN A 50 9.22 -1.67 -24.67
C GLN A 50 9.08 -3.11 -25.17
N LYS A 51 9.29 -4.09 -24.28
CA LYS A 51 9.14 -5.52 -24.59
C LYS A 51 7.74 -5.85 -25.10
N ASN A 52 6.71 -5.28 -24.47
CA ASN A 52 5.31 -5.43 -24.87
C ASN A 52 4.86 -4.47 -25.97
N ARG A 53 5.78 -3.68 -26.54
CA ARG A 53 5.53 -2.75 -27.65
C ARG A 53 4.36 -1.81 -27.37
N VAL A 54 4.33 -1.23 -26.17
CA VAL A 54 3.34 -0.22 -25.81
C VAL A 54 3.36 0.89 -26.86
N SER A 55 2.18 1.26 -27.35
CA SER A 55 1.99 2.19 -28.46
C SER A 55 0.85 3.16 -28.12
N GLU A 56 0.75 4.25 -28.86
CA GLU A 56 -0.32 5.23 -28.70
C GLU A 56 -1.72 4.58 -28.75
N ASN A 57 -1.91 3.58 -29.62
CA ASN A 57 -3.18 2.87 -29.75
C ASN A 57 -3.60 2.16 -28.46
N HIS A 58 -2.65 1.70 -27.64
CA HIS A 58 -2.93 1.05 -26.36
C HIS A 58 -3.43 2.02 -25.28
N LEU A 59 -3.26 3.34 -25.48
CA LEU A 59 -3.71 4.37 -24.55
C LEU A 59 -5.20 4.67 -24.68
N TRP A 60 -5.81 4.25 -25.80
CA TRP A 60 -7.25 4.36 -26.02
C TRP A 60 -7.95 3.11 -25.50
N GLY A 61 -9.13 3.28 -24.91
CA GLY A 61 -9.91 2.16 -24.43
C GLY A 61 -11.08 1.79 -25.33
N THR A 62 -11.75 0.71 -24.97
CA THR A 62 -12.92 0.19 -25.68
C THR A 62 -14.22 0.51 -24.96
N THR A 63 -15.36 0.20 -25.60
CA THR A 63 -16.70 0.29 -25.02
C THR A 63 -17.46 -1.05 -25.12
N GLY A 64 -18.69 -1.12 -24.60
CA GLY A 64 -19.52 -2.33 -24.68
C GLY A 64 -18.90 -3.52 -23.95
N TYR A 65 -18.86 -4.69 -24.59
CA TYR A 65 -18.24 -5.89 -24.01
C TYR A 65 -16.73 -5.76 -23.77
N GLY A 66 -16.03 -4.93 -24.58
CA GLY A 66 -14.58 -4.80 -24.51
C GLY A 66 -13.82 -6.03 -25.02
N TYR A 67 -14.35 -6.73 -26.03
CA TYR A 67 -13.59 -7.77 -26.74
C TYR A 67 -12.45 -7.15 -27.54
N ASN A 68 -11.33 -7.86 -27.63
CA ASN A 68 -10.12 -7.44 -28.36
C ASN A 68 -9.58 -6.07 -27.89
N ASP A 69 -9.69 -5.77 -26.59
CA ASP A 69 -9.12 -4.56 -25.99
C ASP A 69 -7.60 -4.71 -25.84
N THR A 70 -6.89 -4.45 -26.94
CA THR A 70 -5.43 -4.58 -26.99
C THR A 70 -4.69 -3.68 -25.99
N GLY A 71 -5.28 -2.54 -25.61
CA GLY A 71 -4.71 -1.64 -24.62
C GLY A 71 -4.73 -2.24 -23.22
N ARG A 72 -5.86 -2.85 -22.85
CA ARG A 72 -6.04 -3.62 -21.62
C ARG A 72 -5.13 -4.85 -21.58
N ASP A 73 -5.16 -5.67 -22.62
CA ASP A 73 -4.43 -6.94 -22.63
C ASP A 73 -2.90 -6.71 -22.62
N THR A 74 -2.42 -5.66 -23.32
CA THR A 74 -1.00 -5.27 -23.28
C THR A 74 -0.59 -4.74 -21.91
N LEU A 75 -1.46 -4.03 -21.19
CA LEU A 75 -1.15 -3.50 -19.86
C LEU A 75 -0.92 -4.63 -18.87
N GLU A 76 -1.71 -5.70 -18.97
CA GLU A 76 -1.54 -6.90 -18.17
C GLU A 76 -0.22 -7.59 -18.46
N ALA A 77 0.16 -7.71 -19.73
CA ALA A 77 1.46 -8.27 -20.10
C ALA A 77 2.63 -7.43 -19.55
N VAL A 78 2.49 -6.09 -19.53
CA VAL A 78 3.48 -5.19 -18.90
C VAL A 78 3.57 -5.44 -17.39
N TYR A 79 2.44 -5.57 -16.68
CA TYR A 79 2.45 -5.90 -15.25
C TYR A 79 3.08 -7.29 -15.01
N ALA A 80 2.69 -8.30 -15.78
CA ALA A 80 3.28 -9.64 -15.67
C ALA A 80 4.80 -9.61 -15.85
N ASP A 81 5.30 -8.84 -16.83
CA ASP A 81 6.74 -8.69 -17.05
C ASP A 81 7.47 -7.96 -15.90
N ILE A 82 6.88 -6.88 -15.35
CA ILE A 82 7.49 -6.12 -14.23
C ILE A 82 7.64 -6.99 -12.98
N PHE A 83 6.62 -7.80 -12.71
CA PHE A 83 6.56 -8.70 -11.56
C PHE A 83 7.20 -10.08 -11.86
N GLU A 84 7.74 -10.31 -13.06
CA GLU A 84 8.27 -11.60 -13.52
C GLU A 84 7.29 -12.77 -13.27
N ALA A 85 6.01 -12.51 -13.52
CA ALA A 85 4.91 -13.44 -13.37
C ALA A 85 4.46 -14.03 -14.71
N GLU A 86 3.66 -15.09 -14.65
CA GLU A 86 3.14 -15.74 -15.85
C GLU A 86 1.97 -14.97 -16.48
N ASP A 87 1.14 -14.32 -15.66
CA ASP A 87 0.00 -13.52 -16.11
C ASP A 87 -0.36 -12.43 -15.09
N ALA A 88 -1.19 -11.46 -15.51
CA ALA A 88 -1.78 -10.44 -14.65
C ALA A 88 -3.25 -10.15 -15.01
N LEU A 89 -4.00 -9.68 -14.02
CA LEU A 89 -5.33 -9.12 -14.12
C LEU A 89 -5.31 -7.67 -13.63
N VAL A 90 -5.35 -6.69 -14.53
CA VAL A 90 -5.28 -5.24 -14.19
C VAL A 90 -6.53 -4.54 -14.70
N ARG A 91 -7.41 -4.11 -13.80
CA ARG A 91 -8.80 -3.77 -14.18
C ARG A 91 -9.33 -2.58 -13.40
N SER A 92 -10.07 -1.70 -14.08
CA SER A 92 -10.88 -0.67 -13.46
C SER A 92 -12.13 -1.25 -12.77
N GLN A 93 -12.57 -2.45 -13.17
CA GLN A 93 -13.68 -3.15 -12.52
C GLN A 93 -13.34 -3.62 -11.10
N ILE A 94 -12.05 -3.71 -10.76
CA ILE A 94 -11.58 -3.97 -9.40
C ILE A 94 -11.62 -2.65 -8.62
N THR A 95 -12.72 -2.41 -7.92
CA THR A 95 -13.03 -1.12 -7.28
C THR A 95 -12.02 -0.63 -6.23
N CYS A 96 -11.32 -1.52 -5.52
CA CYS A 96 -10.29 -1.19 -4.53
C CYS A 96 -9.39 -2.41 -4.21
N GLY A 97 -8.33 -2.21 -3.43
CA GLY A 97 -7.46 -3.30 -2.97
C GLY A 97 -8.18 -4.42 -2.21
N THR A 98 -9.14 -4.07 -1.34
CA THR A 98 -9.98 -5.05 -0.62
C THR A 98 -10.86 -5.88 -1.59
N HIS A 99 -11.30 -5.30 -2.71
CA HIS A 99 -11.97 -6.05 -3.76
C HIS A 99 -11.01 -6.98 -4.51
N ALA A 100 -9.78 -6.55 -4.80
CA ALA A 100 -8.74 -7.41 -5.40
C ALA A 100 -8.45 -8.64 -4.52
N LEU A 101 -8.30 -8.44 -3.21
CA LEU A 101 -8.14 -9.50 -2.21
C LEU A 101 -9.34 -10.45 -2.19
N THR A 102 -10.56 -9.89 -2.15
CA THR A 102 -11.80 -10.69 -2.21
C THR A 102 -11.81 -11.56 -3.46
N ILE A 103 -11.51 -11.00 -4.64
CA ILE A 103 -11.48 -11.74 -5.91
C ILE A 103 -10.46 -12.87 -5.83
N ALA A 104 -9.21 -12.57 -5.47
CA ALA A 104 -8.15 -13.58 -5.41
C ALA A 104 -8.52 -14.73 -4.45
N LEU A 105 -8.89 -14.40 -3.20
CA LEU A 105 -9.23 -15.40 -2.19
C LEU A 105 -10.44 -16.24 -2.59
N SER A 106 -11.55 -15.61 -2.99
CA SER A 106 -12.78 -16.33 -3.33
C SER A 106 -12.73 -17.04 -4.69
N SER A 107 -11.79 -16.67 -5.56
CA SER A 107 -11.53 -17.40 -6.81
C SER A 107 -10.76 -18.69 -6.60
N ILE A 108 -9.94 -18.77 -5.55
CA ILE A 108 -9.06 -19.90 -5.28
C ILE A 108 -9.70 -20.86 -4.26
N LEU A 109 -10.22 -20.32 -3.15
CA LEU A 109 -10.76 -21.12 -2.05
C LEU A 109 -12.14 -21.68 -2.40
N ARG A 110 -12.40 -22.91 -1.95
CA ARG A 110 -13.65 -23.66 -2.15
C ARG A 110 -14.18 -24.19 -0.80
N PRO A 111 -15.46 -24.61 -0.74
CA PRO A 111 -16.00 -25.20 0.49
C PRO A 111 -15.15 -26.38 0.97
N GLY A 112 -14.74 -26.34 2.24
CA GLY A 112 -13.86 -27.33 2.86
C GLY A 112 -12.38 -26.95 2.92
N ASP A 113 -11.95 -25.94 2.15
CA ASP A 113 -10.58 -25.42 2.21
C ASP A 113 -10.33 -24.62 3.49
N GLU A 114 -9.05 -24.44 3.82
CA GLU A 114 -8.56 -23.59 4.91
C GLU A 114 -7.61 -22.52 4.37
N LEU A 115 -7.85 -21.28 4.79
CA LEU A 115 -6.96 -20.13 4.66
C LEU A 115 -6.08 -20.03 5.89
N LEU A 116 -4.76 -19.92 5.70
CA LEU A 116 -3.79 -19.70 6.79
C LEU A 116 -3.13 -18.33 6.67
N SER A 117 -3.19 -17.51 7.73
CA SER A 117 -2.34 -16.33 7.89
C SER A 117 -1.14 -16.66 8.80
N PRO A 118 0.10 -16.76 8.28
CA PRO A 118 1.28 -17.14 9.06
C PRO A 118 2.00 -15.93 9.69
N VAL A 119 1.44 -14.72 9.54
CA VAL A 119 2.04 -13.45 9.97
C VAL A 119 1.11 -12.66 10.88
N GLY A 120 0.32 -13.39 11.66
CA GLY A 120 -0.69 -12.88 12.59
C GLY A 120 -2.01 -12.49 11.94
N LYS A 121 -2.80 -11.74 12.69
CA LYS A 121 -4.12 -11.29 12.27
C LYS A 121 -4.02 -10.35 11.05
N PRO A 122 -4.83 -10.54 9.99
CA PRO A 122 -4.92 -9.63 8.86
C PRO A 122 -5.55 -8.30 9.27
N TYR A 123 -5.38 -7.27 8.44
CA TYR A 123 -6.00 -5.96 8.67
C TYR A 123 -7.54 -5.99 8.64
N ASP A 124 -8.16 -5.01 9.30
CA ASP A 124 -9.58 -5.02 9.70
C ASP A 124 -10.57 -5.39 8.57
N THR A 125 -10.43 -4.82 7.37
CA THR A 125 -11.39 -5.13 6.28
C THR A 125 -11.28 -6.56 5.75
N LEU A 126 -10.10 -7.17 5.87
CA LEU A 126 -9.87 -8.56 5.48
C LEU A 126 -10.46 -9.54 6.50
N GLU A 127 -10.64 -9.14 7.76
CA GLU A 127 -11.37 -9.94 8.76
C GLU A 127 -12.82 -10.19 8.32
N GLY A 128 -13.48 -9.16 7.78
CA GLY A 128 -14.85 -9.26 7.26
C GLY A 128 -14.95 -10.13 6.00
N ILE A 129 -13.98 -10.04 5.09
CA ILE A 129 -13.92 -10.93 3.90
C ILE A 129 -13.82 -12.39 4.36
N ILE A 130 -12.96 -12.67 5.35
CA ILE A 130 -12.74 -14.02 5.85
C ILE A 130 -13.94 -14.52 6.65
N GLY A 131 -14.59 -13.64 7.43
CA GLY A 131 -15.63 -14.01 8.38
C GLY A 131 -15.04 -14.52 9.70
N ILE A 132 -13.96 -13.88 10.18
CA ILE A 132 -13.31 -14.23 11.46
C ILE A 132 -14.32 -14.10 12.60
N GLU A 133 -14.18 -14.90 13.65
CA GLU A 133 -15.06 -14.87 14.82
C GLU A 133 -15.19 -13.45 15.39
N GLY A 134 -16.43 -13.01 15.64
CA GLY A 134 -16.75 -11.64 16.04
C GLY A 134 -17.16 -10.72 14.89
N THR A 135 -17.02 -11.14 13.63
CA THR A 135 -17.52 -10.40 12.46
C THR A 135 -18.90 -10.93 12.03
N ASP A 136 -19.83 -10.03 11.70
CA ASP A 136 -21.14 -10.34 11.10
C ASP A 136 -21.19 -9.80 9.67
N THR A 137 -20.37 -10.41 8.79
CA THR A 137 -20.22 -9.97 7.39
C THR A 137 -20.81 -11.00 6.43
N LYS A 138 -21.84 -10.57 5.70
CA LYS A 138 -22.50 -11.37 4.65
C LYS A 138 -21.58 -11.56 3.45
N GLY A 139 -21.63 -12.74 2.85
CA GLY A 139 -20.82 -13.13 1.70
C GLY A 139 -19.36 -13.45 2.06
N SER A 140 -19.04 -13.63 3.34
CA SER A 140 -17.69 -13.97 3.80
C SER A 140 -17.29 -15.39 3.39
N LEU A 141 -15.99 -15.66 3.32
CA LEU A 141 -15.44 -16.98 2.99
C LEU A 141 -15.98 -18.06 3.94
N ARG A 142 -16.15 -17.74 5.22
CA ARG A 142 -16.75 -18.63 6.22
C ARG A 142 -18.17 -19.07 5.87
N GLU A 143 -19.02 -18.18 5.36
CA GLU A 143 -20.39 -18.54 4.93
C GLU A 143 -20.39 -19.56 3.78
N PHE A 144 -19.33 -19.57 2.97
CA PHE A 144 -19.12 -20.56 1.89
C PHE A 144 -18.36 -21.80 2.36
N GLY A 145 -18.18 -22.01 3.67
CA GLY A 145 -17.57 -23.22 4.22
C GLY A 145 -16.04 -23.25 4.13
N VAL A 146 -15.39 -22.10 3.95
CA VAL A 146 -13.94 -21.96 4.04
C VAL A 146 -13.56 -21.70 5.49
N SER A 147 -12.59 -22.45 6.01
CA SER A 147 -12.05 -22.29 7.35
C SER A 147 -10.87 -21.32 7.39
N TYR A 148 -10.59 -20.73 8.55
CA TYR A 148 -9.49 -19.81 8.75
C TYR A 148 -8.63 -20.24 9.94
N ARG A 149 -7.32 -20.08 9.80
CA ARG A 149 -6.33 -20.27 10.85
C ARG A 149 -5.29 -19.16 10.79
N GLN A 150 -4.69 -18.86 11.93
CA GLN A 150 -3.60 -17.91 12.02
C GLN A 150 -2.47 -18.42 12.92
N VAL A 151 -1.27 -17.91 12.65
CA VAL A 151 -0.10 -18.04 13.52
C VAL A 151 0.46 -16.64 13.70
N ASP A 152 0.54 -16.20 14.96
CA ASP A 152 1.06 -14.88 15.30
C ASP A 152 2.58 -14.84 15.20
N LEU A 153 3.11 -13.65 14.92
CA LEU A 153 4.55 -13.41 15.01
C LEU A 153 5.00 -13.47 16.47
N VAL A 154 6.26 -13.83 16.67
CA VAL A 154 6.90 -13.91 17.99
C VAL A 154 7.95 -12.81 18.15
N GLY A 155 8.13 -12.33 19.39
CA GLY A 155 9.14 -11.30 19.69
C GLY A 155 8.98 -10.03 18.84
N ASP A 156 10.10 -9.54 18.30
CA ASP A 156 10.16 -8.34 17.46
C ASP A 156 9.85 -8.65 15.98
N SER A 157 8.66 -9.20 15.73
CA SER A 157 8.15 -9.55 14.38
C SER A 157 8.87 -10.72 13.70
N GLU A 158 9.25 -11.76 14.46
CA GLU A 158 9.82 -13.00 13.93
C GLU A 158 8.74 -14.04 13.60
N PHE A 159 9.01 -14.87 12.58
CA PHE A 159 8.09 -15.93 12.20
C PHE A 159 8.13 -17.09 13.20
N ASP A 160 6.97 -17.52 13.70
CA ASP A 160 6.87 -18.76 14.48
C ASP A 160 6.86 -19.97 13.54
N TYR A 161 8.05 -20.37 13.09
CA TYR A 161 8.24 -21.52 12.20
C TYR A 161 7.64 -22.83 12.75
N ALA A 162 7.66 -23.02 14.07
CA ALA A 162 7.08 -24.20 14.71
C ALA A 162 5.55 -24.14 14.68
N GLY A 163 4.97 -22.99 15.04
CA GLY A 163 3.54 -22.72 14.92
C GLY A 163 3.04 -22.89 13.50
N ILE A 164 3.74 -22.33 12.50
CA ILE A 164 3.41 -22.46 11.07
C ILE A 164 3.38 -23.93 10.65
N LYS A 165 4.42 -24.71 11.02
CA LYS A 165 4.47 -26.15 10.72
C LYS A 165 3.30 -26.91 11.31
N ASN A 166 2.89 -26.59 12.54
CA ASN A 166 1.78 -27.24 13.22
C ASN A 166 0.41 -26.79 12.69
N ALA A 167 0.34 -25.58 12.14
CA ALA A 167 -0.87 -25.01 11.57
C ALA A 167 -1.20 -25.58 10.19
N LEU A 168 -0.17 -25.81 9.36
CA LEU A 168 -0.30 -26.42 8.03
C LEU A 168 -0.89 -27.83 8.13
N ASN A 169 -1.98 -28.07 7.39
CA ASN A 169 -2.64 -29.37 7.35
C ASN A 169 -3.22 -29.65 5.95
N GLU A 170 -3.98 -30.74 5.81
CA GLU A 170 -4.52 -31.17 4.52
C GLU A 170 -5.55 -30.21 3.93
N LYS A 171 -6.28 -29.46 4.76
CA LYS A 171 -7.25 -28.47 4.30
C LYS A 171 -6.59 -27.17 3.86
N THR A 172 -5.37 -26.88 4.32
CA THR A 172 -4.69 -25.60 4.03
C THR A 172 -4.41 -25.47 2.54
N LYS A 173 -5.26 -24.73 1.84
CA LYS A 173 -5.19 -24.55 0.39
C LYS A 173 -4.37 -23.32 0.03
N LEU A 174 -4.53 -22.26 0.80
CA LEU A 174 -3.89 -20.97 0.57
C LEU A 174 -3.31 -20.42 1.88
N VAL A 175 -2.11 -19.89 1.77
CA VAL A 175 -1.43 -19.06 2.76
C VAL A 175 -1.48 -17.62 2.28
N THR A 176 -1.94 -16.70 3.14
CA THR A 176 -1.96 -15.26 2.85
C THR A 176 -0.90 -14.53 3.66
N ILE A 177 -0.03 -13.77 3.00
CA ILE A 177 1.06 -13.02 3.63
C ILE A 177 0.79 -11.54 3.40
N GLN A 178 0.58 -10.78 4.47
CA GLN A 178 0.44 -9.34 4.39
C GLN A 178 1.82 -8.68 4.45
N ARG A 179 2.27 -8.01 3.38
CA ARG A 179 3.58 -7.34 3.36
C ARG A 179 3.59 -6.14 4.31
N SER A 180 2.74 -5.16 4.01
CA SER A 180 2.55 -3.97 4.84
C SER A 180 1.96 -4.32 6.21
N LYS A 181 2.38 -3.62 7.25
CA LYS A 181 1.87 -3.83 8.61
C LYS A 181 0.48 -3.22 8.84
N GLY A 182 0.04 -2.26 8.01
CA GLY A 182 -1.17 -1.49 8.29
C GLY A 182 -1.08 -0.83 9.67
N TYR A 183 -2.11 -1.05 10.51
CA TYR A 183 -2.12 -0.60 11.91
C TYR A 183 -1.47 -1.58 12.90
N ALA A 184 -0.93 -2.71 12.43
CA ALA A 184 -0.34 -3.70 13.31
C ALA A 184 1.01 -3.23 13.87
N MET A 185 1.22 -3.51 15.16
CA MET A 185 2.46 -3.21 15.89
C MET A 185 3.56 -4.25 15.59
N ARG A 186 3.92 -4.38 14.30
CA ARG A 186 5.01 -5.23 13.81
C ARG A 186 5.86 -4.50 12.78
N LYS A 187 7.01 -5.06 12.42
CA LYS A 187 7.80 -4.58 11.27
C LYS A 187 7.13 -4.98 9.96
N THR A 188 7.24 -4.10 8.96
CA THR A 188 6.90 -4.42 7.58
C THR A 188 7.87 -5.48 7.07
N LEU A 189 7.37 -6.47 6.34
CA LEU A 189 8.21 -7.57 5.85
C LEU A 189 8.94 -7.13 4.57
N SER A 190 10.26 -7.36 4.51
CA SER A 190 11.02 -7.25 3.26
C SER A 190 10.61 -8.35 2.29
N VAL A 191 10.87 -8.13 1.00
CA VAL A 191 10.63 -9.16 -0.02
C VAL A 191 11.48 -10.40 0.27
N GLU A 192 12.72 -10.23 0.73
CA GLU A 192 13.59 -11.35 1.09
C GLU A 192 13.00 -12.22 2.22
N ARG A 193 12.50 -11.61 3.31
CA ARG A 193 11.85 -12.33 4.42
C ARG A 193 10.57 -13.04 3.96
N ILE A 194 9.80 -12.44 3.05
CA ILE A 194 8.65 -13.10 2.43
C ILE A 194 9.11 -14.36 1.67
N GLY A 195 10.20 -14.26 0.92
CA GLY A 195 10.80 -15.40 0.21
C GLY A 195 11.27 -16.52 1.14
N GLU A 196 11.90 -16.19 2.26
CA GLU A 196 12.30 -17.16 3.30
C GLU A 196 11.10 -17.92 3.86
N LEU A 197 10.05 -17.18 4.22
CA LEU A 197 8.81 -17.74 4.74
C LEU A 197 8.14 -18.67 3.73
N ILE A 198 8.05 -18.25 2.46
CA ILE A 198 7.45 -19.06 1.39
C ILE A 198 8.26 -20.34 1.16
N ARG A 199 9.59 -20.26 1.09
CA ARG A 199 10.46 -21.43 0.95
C ARG A 199 10.25 -22.43 2.09
N TYR A 200 10.17 -21.95 3.32
CA TYR A 200 9.89 -22.80 4.47
C TYR A 200 8.53 -23.49 4.37
N ILE A 201 7.47 -22.72 4.09
CA ILE A 201 6.10 -23.24 3.97
C ILE A 201 6.01 -24.30 2.85
N LYS A 202 6.57 -24.03 1.67
CA LYS A 202 6.57 -24.98 0.55
C LYS A 202 7.46 -26.19 0.79
N SER A 203 8.48 -26.12 1.66
CA SER A 203 9.24 -27.30 2.08
C SER A 203 8.41 -28.30 2.89
N ILE A 204 7.34 -27.84 3.54
CA ILE A 204 6.41 -28.66 4.33
C ILE A 204 5.22 -29.10 3.48
N LYS A 205 4.64 -28.18 2.71
CA LYS A 205 3.48 -28.44 1.85
C LYS A 205 3.72 -27.82 0.46
N PRO A 206 4.36 -28.55 -0.48
CA PRO A 206 4.78 -27.99 -1.78
C PRO A 206 3.65 -27.38 -2.62
N ASP A 207 2.46 -27.97 -2.57
CA ASP A 207 1.30 -27.58 -3.39
C ASP A 207 0.46 -26.44 -2.80
N VAL A 208 0.82 -25.92 -1.62
CA VAL A 208 0.09 -24.80 -1.01
C VAL A 208 0.33 -23.52 -1.80
N ILE A 209 -0.73 -22.74 -2.01
CA ILE A 209 -0.67 -21.47 -2.72
C ILE A 209 -0.21 -20.39 -1.73
N CYS A 210 0.85 -19.66 -2.05
CA CYS A 210 1.32 -18.53 -1.27
C CYS A 210 0.87 -17.23 -1.96
N MET A 211 -0.14 -16.57 -1.41
CA MET A 211 -0.60 -15.26 -1.84
C MET A 211 0.03 -14.16 -1.00
N VAL A 212 0.42 -13.05 -1.63
CA VAL A 212 0.91 -11.85 -0.93
C VAL A 212 -0.01 -10.67 -1.19
N ASP A 213 -0.50 -10.04 -0.12
CA ASP A 213 -1.04 -8.69 -0.19
C ASP A 213 0.13 -7.72 -0.27
N ASN A 214 0.35 -7.17 -1.46
CA ASN A 214 1.53 -6.37 -1.77
C ASN A 214 1.27 -4.85 -1.66
N CYS A 215 0.07 -4.46 -1.22
CA CYS A 215 -0.30 -3.06 -1.04
C CYS A 215 0.79 -2.28 -0.29
N TYR A 216 1.14 -1.10 -0.82
CA TYR A 216 2.11 -0.15 -0.29
C TYR A 216 3.59 -0.55 -0.48
N GLY A 217 3.87 -1.79 -0.87
CA GLY A 217 5.22 -2.30 -1.07
C GLY A 217 5.72 -2.20 -2.51
N GLU A 218 4.84 -1.91 -3.48
CA GLU A 218 5.21 -1.89 -4.89
C GLU A 218 6.29 -0.82 -5.14
N PHE A 219 7.36 -1.22 -5.82
CA PHE A 219 8.53 -0.41 -6.19
C PHE A 219 9.34 0.17 -5.03
N VAL A 220 9.08 -0.27 -3.78
CA VAL A 220 9.89 0.12 -2.61
C VAL A 220 11.24 -0.60 -2.59
N GLU A 221 11.28 -1.82 -3.12
CA GLU A 221 12.49 -2.64 -3.30
C GLU A 221 12.70 -2.89 -4.80
N THR A 222 13.88 -3.36 -5.20
CA THR A 222 14.19 -3.68 -6.62
C THR A 222 13.56 -4.98 -7.09
N ILE A 223 13.04 -5.78 -6.17
CA ILE A 223 12.36 -7.05 -6.39
C ILE A 223 10.96 -7.02 -5.78
N GLU A 224 10.05 -7.85 -6.28
CA GLU A 224 8.69 -8.01 -5.78
C GLU A 224 8.43 -9.45 -5.29
N PRO A 225 7.38 -9.72 -4.49
CA PRO A 225 7.18 -11.03 -3.88
C PRO A 225 7.03 -12.21 -4.85
N THR A 226 6.52 -11.97 -6.06
CA THR A 226 6.46 -12.97 -7.16
C THR A 226 7.84 -13.49 -7.53
N GLN A 227 8.89 -12.66 -7.43
CA GLN A 227 10.29 -13.01 -7.77
C GLN A 227 10.97 -13.89 -6.70
N VAL A 228 10.32 -14.09 -5.55
CA VAL A 228 10.83 -14.89 -4.43
C VAL A 228 9.90 -16.04 -4.02
N GLY A 229 8.97 -16.39 -4.90
CA GLY A 229 8.15 -17.60 -4.80
C GLY A 229 6.68 -17.39 -4.47
N ALA A 230 6.18 -16.14 -4.39
CA ALA A 230 4.75 -15.90 -4.26
C ALA A 230 4.04 -16.40 -5.53
N ASP A 231 3.01 -17.23 -5.35
CA ASP A 231 2.22 -17.76 -6.45
C ASP A 231 1.30 -16.69 -7.05
N ILE A 232 0.84 -15.74 -6.23
CA ILE A 232 -0.02 -14.63 -6.65
C ILE A 232 0.13 -13.43 -5.70
N CYS A 233 0.21 -12.23 -6.27
CA CYS A 233 0.22 -10.96 -5.54
C CYS A 233 -1.00 -10.14 -5.93
N VAL A 234 -1.46 -9.32 -4.99
CA VAL A 234 -2.60 -8.41 -5.21
C VAL A 234 -2.29 -7.03 -4.68
N GLY A 235 -2.92 -6.01 -5.29
CA GLY A 235 -2.84 -4.65 -4.81
C GLY A 235 -3.81 -3.69 -5.47
N SER A 236 -3.69 -2.41 -5.14
CA SER A 236 -4.60 -1.34 -5.54
C SER A 236 -3.91 -0.35 -6.48
N LEU A 237 -4.61 0.13 -7.51
CA LEU A 237 -4.04 1.12 -8.43
C LEU A 237 -4.09 2.54 -7.85
N ILE A 238 -4.96 2.84 -6.90
CA ILE A 238 -4.94 4.15 -6.19
C ILE A 238 -3.86 4.22 -5.09
N LYS A 239 -2.89 3.31 -5.13
CA LYS A 239 -1.69 3.26 -4.28
C LYS A 239 -0.45 3.46 -5.15
N ASN A 240 0.67 2.86 -4.75
CA ASN A 240 1.97 2.93 -5.41
C ASN A 240 1.91 2.74 -6.94
N PRO A 241 1.36 1.64 -7.50
CA PRO A 241 1.53 1.34 -8.91
C PRO A 241 0.71 2.20 -9.86
N GLY A 242 -0.23 3.01 -9.36
CA GLY A 242 -0.95 3.98 -10.19
C GLY A 242 -0.34 5.37 -10.21
N GLY A 243 0.78 5.61 -9.51
CA GLY A 243 1.56 6.84 -9.63
C GLY A 243 0.79 8.14 -9.39
N GLY A 244 -0.30 8.09 -8.61
CA GLY A 244 -1.19 9.24 -8.37
C GLY A 244 -2.08 9.64 -9.55
N LEU A 245 -2.09 8.88 -10.65
CA LEU A 245 -2.90 9.16 -11.84
C LEU A 245 -4.04 8.16 -12.02
N ALA A 246 -3.86 6.90 -11.61
CA ALA A 246 -4.91 5.90 -11.77
C ALA A 246 -6.16 6.30 -10.96
N PRO A 247 -7.32 6.52 -11.59
CA PRO A 247 -8.50 7.06 -10.92
C PRO A 247 -9.21 6.03 -10.03
N LEU A 248 -9.00 4.75 -10.31
CA LEU A 248 -9.51 3.59 -9.57
C LEU A 248 -8.76 2.34 -10.03
N GLY A 249 -9.14 1.17 -9.51
CA GLY A 249 -8.69 -0.10 -10.05
C GLY A 249 -7.84 -0.91 -9.05
N GLY A 250 -7.56 -2.14 -9.45
CA GLY A 250 -6.67 -3.04 -8.74
C GLY A 250 -5.93 -3.94 -9.71
N TYR A 251 -4.92 -4.64 -9.18
CA TYR A 251 -4.18 -5.65 -9.93
C TYR A 251 -4.09 -6.96 -9.14
N ILE A 252 -4.01 -8.06 -9.89
CA ILE A 252 -3.70 -9.39 -9.42
C ILE A 252 -2.67 -9.97 -10.38
N VAL A 253 -1.51 -10.42 -9.91
CA VAL A 253 -0.39 -10.84 -10.78
C VAL A 253 0.26 -12.09 -10.22
N GLY A 254 0.62 -13.06 -11.07
CA GLY A 254 1.19 -14.32 -10.60
C GLY A 254 1.10 -15.45 -11.61
N ARG A 255 0.91 -16.66 -11.11
CA ARG A 255 0.70 -17.85 -11.93
C ARG A 255 -0.56 -17.73 -12.78
N LYS A 256 -0.48 -18.21 -14.02
CA LYS A 256 -1.54 -18.08 -15.01
C LYS A 256 -2.84 -18.75 -14.59
N ASP A 257 -2.76 -19.95 -14.01
CA ASP A 257 -3.93 -20.70 -13.54
C ASP A 257 -4.69 -19.97 -12.43
N LEU A 258 -3.99 -19.25 -11.56
CA LEU A 258 -4.61 -18.49 -10.46
C LEU A 258 -5.19 -17.16 -10.93
N VAL A 259 -4.51 -16.47 -11.85
CA VAL A 259 -5.00 -15.23 -12.47
C VAL A 259 -6.26 -15.50 -13.31
N GLU A 260 -6.32 -16.63 -14.02
CA GLU A 260 -7.49 -17.06 -14.76
C GLU A 260 -8.70 -17.29 -13.83
N LEU A 261 -8.50 -17.96 -12.69
CA LEU A 261 -9.55 -18.11 -11.67
C LEU A 261 -10.04 -16.75 -11.16
N ALA A 262 -9.11 -15.83 -10.87
CA ALA A 262 -9.43 -14.48 -10.43
C ALA A 262 -10.26 -13.73 -11.48
N ALA A 263 -9.93 -13.88 -12.77
CA ALA A 263 -10.69 -13.28 -13.86
C ALA A 263 -12.12 -13.83 -13.94
N TYR A 264 -12.31 -15.15 -13.81
CA TYR A 264 -13.66 -15.74 -13.75
C TYR A 264 -14.46 -15.28 -12.55
N ARG A 265 -13.81 -15.01 -11.41
CA ARG A 265 -14.46 -14.50 -10.22
C ARG A 265 -14.84 -13.03 -10.34
N LEU A 266 -14.02 -12.22 -11.00
CA LEU A 266 -14.33 -10.82 -11.31
C LEU A 266 -15.52 -10.72 -12.29
N THR A 267 -15.57 -11.60 -13.29
CA THR A 267 -16.58 -11.58 -14.35
C THR A 267 -17.63 -12.67 -14.15
N ALA A 268 -17.53 -13.78 -14.89
CA ALA A 268 -18.34 -14.97 -14.76
C ALA A 268 -17.61 -16.19 -15.37
N PRO A 269 -17.94 -17.42 -14.94
CA PRO A 269 -17.43 -18.64 -15.59
C PRO A 269 -17.68 -18.63 -17.09
N GLY A 270 -16.64 -18.93 -17.87
CA GLY A 270 -16.67 -18.92 -19.34
C GLY A 270 -16.38 -17.56 -19.98
N LEU A 271 -16.39 -16.45 -19.23
CA LEU A 271 -15.99 -15.12 -19.74
C LEU A 271 -14.52 -14.80 -19.44
N GLY A 272 -14.08 -15.01 -18.20
CA GLY A 272 -12.68 -14.83 -17.80
C GLY A 272 -12.18 -13.41 -18.08
N LYS A 273 -11.03 -13.30 -18.76
CA LYS A 273 -10.36 -12.03 -19.09
C LYS A 273 -10.91 -11.35 -20.35
N GLU A 274 -11.77 -12.02 -21.12
CA GLU A 274 -12.16 -11.61 -22.49
C GLU A 274 -13.01 -10.32 -22.52
N VAL A 275 -13.75 -10.06 -21.44
CA VAL A 275 -14.69 -8.93 -21.33
C VAL A 275 -14.26 -7.94 -20.24
N GLY A 276 -14.79 -6.72 -20.34
CA GLY A 276 -14.48 -5.63 -19.43
C GLY A 276 -13.83 -4.49 -20.21
N ALA A 277 -14.66 -3.56 -20.66
CA ALA A 277 -14.22 -2.39 -21.40
C ALA A 277 -13.36 -1.48 -20.50
N SER A 278 -12.20 -1.06 -21.01
CA SER A 278 -11.31 -0.10 -20.33
C SER A 278 -11.83 1.35 -20.32
N LEU A 279 -12.76 1.69 -21.22
CA LEU A 279 -13.32 3.03 -21.36
C LEU A 279 -12.22 4.08 -21.62
N GLN A 280 -11.95 4.99 -20.67
CA GLN A 280 -10.98 6.08 -20.84
C GLN A 280 -9.80 5.99 -19.85
N VAL A 281 -9.64 4.87 -19.14
CA VAL A 281 -8.66 4.76 -18.04
C VAL A 281 -7.27 4.30 -18.48
N ASN A 282 -7.11 3.77 -19.69
CA ASN A 282 -5.85 3.17 -20.14
C ASN A 282 -4.69 4.18 -20.06
N SER A 283 -4.86 5.40 -20.58
CA SER A 283 -3.82 6.43 -20.52
C SER A 283 -3.34 6.71 -19.09
N ALA A 284 -4.27 6.85 -18.14
CA ALA A 284 -3.96 7.07 -16.73
C ALA A 284 -3.28 5.86 -16.09
N PHE A 285 -3.66 4.63 -16.44
CA PHE A 285 -3.03 3.41 -15.92
C PHE A 285 -1.59 3.25 -16.43
N TYR A 286 -1.36 3.43 -17.74
CA TYR A 286 -0.01 3.36 -18.30
C TYR A 286 0.90 4.48 -17.78
N GLN A 287 0.41 5.73 -17.76
CA GLN A 287 1.21 6.85 -17.25
C GLN A 287 1.45 6.75 -15.75
N GLY A 288 0.43 6.33 -14.99
CA GLY A 288 0.56 6.07 -13.55
C GLY A 288 1.63 5.03 -13.25
N LEU A 289 1.60 3.90 -13.95
CA LEU A 289 2.62 2.87 -13.82
C LEU A 289 4.02 3.36 -14.20
N PHE A 290 4.13 4.14 -15.29
CA PHE A 290 5.39 4.74 -15.71
C PHE A 290 6.00 5.66 -14.64
N LEU A 291 5.16 6.45 -13.95
CA LEU A 291 5.59 7.38 -12.90
C LEU A 291 5.78 6.72 -11.54
N ALA A 292 5.19 5.55 -11.31
CA ALA A 292 5.13 4.89 -10.00
C ALA A 292 6.47 4.80 -9.28
N PRO A 293 7.61 4.38 -9.90
CA PRO A 293 8.90 4.32 -9.19
C PRO A 293 9.35 5.66 -8.60
N THR A 294 9.20 6.76 -9.35
CA THR A 294 9.58 8.11 -8.90
C THR A 294 8.62 8.67 -7.84
N VAL A 295 7.33 8.35 -7.97
CA VAL A 295 6.29 8.75 -7.01
C VAL A 295 6.49 8.02 -5.68
N VAL A 296 6.76 6.71 -5.71
CA VAL A 296 7.06 5.91 -4.52
C VAL A 296 8.34 6.41 -3.83
N ALA A 297 9.38 6.75 -4.60
CA ALA A 297 10.58 7.38 -4.06
C ALA A 297 10.28 8.68 -3.30
N SER A 298 9.41 9.52 -3.85
CA SER A 298 8.95 10.75 -3.19
C SER A 298 8.19 10.48 -1.89
N ALA A 299 7.32 9.48 -1.87
CA ALA A 299 6.58 9.08 -0.67
C ALA A 299 7.52 8.51 0.42
N LEU A 300 8.48 7.66 0.06
CA LEU A 300 9.47 7.11 0.98
C LEU A 300 10.36 8.19 1.61
N LYS A 301 10.82 9.14 0.80
CA LYS A 301 11.56 10.32 1.29
C LYS A 301 10.73 11.12 2.30
N SER A 302 9.44 11.29 2.04
CA SER A 302 8.49 11.93 2.96
C SER A 302 8.38 11.16 4.27
N ALA A 303 8.18 9.85 4.23
CA ALA A 303 8.10 9.00 5.42
C ALA A 303 9.38 9.07 6.27
N ILE A 304 10.56 8.97 5.65
CA ILE A 304 11.86 9.02 6.36
C ILE A 304 12.11 10.41 6.96
N PHE A 305 11.74 11.48 6.23
CA PHE A 305 11.86 12.83 6.76
C PHE A 305 10.97 13.05 7.97
N ALA A 306 9.70 12.60 7.92
CA ALA A 306 8.79 12.67 9.05
C ALA A 306 9.34 11.90 10.27
N ALA A 307 9.82 10.67 10.07
CA ALA A 307 10.40 9.86 11.15
C ALA A 307 11.56 10.59 11.85
N ASN A 308 12.57 11.04 11.08
CA ASN A 308 13.75 11.69 11.65
C ASN A 308 13.43 13.05 12.29
N LEU A 309 12.47 13.80 11.73
CA LEU A 309 12.04 15.09 12.27
C LEU A 309 11.37 14.91 13.63
N TYR A 310 10.43 13.96 13.76
CA TYR A 310 9.67 13.77 14.99
C TYR A 310 10.43 12.98 16.07
N GLU A 311 11.38 12.12 15.69
CA GLU A 311 12.29 11.48 16.66
C GLU A 311 13.17 12.49 17.39
N LYS A 312 13.67 13.51 16.70
CA LYS A 312 14.43 14.60 17.35
C LYS A 312 13.60 15.43 18.32
N LEU A 313 12.27 15.38 18.19
CA LEU A 313 11.33 16.04 19.09
C LEU A 313 10.86 15.10 20.22
N GLY A 314 11.45 13.91 20.34
CA GLY A 314 11.18 12.95 21.41
C GLY A 314 9.99 12.02 21.18
N PHE A 315 9.44 11.98 19.97
CA PHE A 315 8.37 11.05 19.61
C PHE A 315 8.90 9.73 19.08
N THR A 316 8.08 8.67 19.19
CA THR A 316 8.43 7.34 18.69
C THR A 316 7.90 7.15 17.28
N ALA A 317 8.78 6.98 16.31
CA ALA A 317 8.42 6.64 14.93
C ALA A 317 8.52 5.13 14.68
N SER A 318 7.64 4.59 13.82
CA SER A 318 7.67 3.19 13.39
C SER A 318 7.35 3.06 11.89
N PRO A 319 8.28 2.61 11.05
CA PRO A 319 9.67 2.28 11.41
C PRO A 319 10.44 3.55 11.76
N ASN A 320 11.51 3.40 12.54
CA ASN A 320 12.29 4.52 13.06
C ASN A 320 13.11 5.23 11.96
N GLY A 321 13.77 6.34 12.29
CA GLY A 321 14.53 7.16 11.37
C GLY A 321 15.73 6.48 10.69
N LYS A 322 16.13 5.29 11.17
CA LYS A 322 17.28 4.51 10.67
C LYS A 322 16.91 3.17 10.05
N GLU A 323 15.75 2.61 10.40
CA GLU A 323 15.26 1.34 9.87
C GLU A 323 15.02 1.40 8.37
N ASP A 324 15.26 0.28 7.69
CA ASP A 324 14.92 0.09 6.29
C ASP A 324 13.40 0.18 6.08
N ARG A 325 13.01 0.43 4.83
CA ARG A 325 11.61 0.60 4.43
C ARG A 325 11.22 -0.48 3.44
N HIS A 326 10.04 -1.06 3.65
CA HIS A 326 9.46 -2.12 2.81
C HIS A 326 8.00 -1.82 2.41
N ASP A 327 7.49 -0.67 2.86
CA ASP A 327 6.26 0.00 2.42
C ASP A 327 6.43 1.53 2.57
N ILE A 328 5.42 2.29 2.15
CA ILE A 328 5.41 3.76 2.26
C ILE A 328 4.78 4.29 3.57
N ILE A 329 4.38 3.42 4.50
CA ILE A 329 3.64 3.83 5.70
C ILE A 329 4.63 4.28 6.78
N GLN A 330 4.31 5.40 7.43
CA GLN A 330 5.01 5.88 8.60
C GLN A 330 4.04 6.04 9.77
N ALA A 331 4.29 5.33 10.86
CA ALA A 331 3.59 5.59 12.11
C ALA A 331 4.39 6.54 13.02
N ILE A 332 3.73 7.44 13.72
CA ILE A 332 4.34 8.29 14.76
C ILE A 332 3.41 8.34 15.97
N ALA A 333 3.90 7.87 17.12
CA ALA A 333 3.18 7.89 18.38
C ALA A 333 3.38 9.24 19.08
N PHE A 334 2.31 10.04 19.15
CA PHE A 334 2.34 11.37 19.75
C PHE A 334 1.94 11.40 21.23
N GLY A 335 1.32 10.33 21.71
CA GLY A 335 0.95 10.17 23.12
C GLY A 335 -0.21 11.05 23.60
N SER A 336 -0.85 11.82 22.72
CA SER A 336 -2.06 12.59 23.04
C SER A 336 -2.97 12.74 21.81
N PRO A 337 -4.30 12.78 22.03
CA PRO A 337 -5.27 13.01 20.95
C PRO A 337 -5.13 14.40 20.33
N GLU A 338 -4.81 15.44 21.11
CA GLU A 338 -4.65 16.81 20.61
C GLU A 338 -3.49 16.91 19.61
N ARG A 339 -2.38 16.20 19.87
CA ARG A 339 -1.24 16.14 18.96
C ARG A 339 -1.57 15.44 17.64
N ILE A 340 -2.31 14.32 17.68
CA ILE A 340 -2.81 13.69 16.45
C ILE A 340 -3.66 14.69 15.67
N ILE A 341 -4.64 15.31 16.33
CA ILE A 341 -5.58 16.23 15.67
C ILE A 341 -4.82 17.38 15.00
N ALA A 342 -3.87 17.99 15.71
CA ALA A 342 -3.02 19.04 15.16
C ALA A 342 -2.17 18.54 13.99
N PHE A 343 -1.63 17.33 14.05
CA PHE A 343 -0.87 16.73 12.94
C PHE A 343 -1.77 16.53 11.71
N CYS A 344 -2.92 15.88 11.85
CA CYS A 344 -3.85 15.60 10.75
C CYS A 344 -4.40 16.90 10.14
N GLN A 345 -4.74 17.90 10.95
CA GLN A 345 -5.13 19.21 10.45
C GLN A 345 -3.99 19.89 9.67
N GLY A 346 -2.74 19.73 10.09
CA GLY A 346 -1.58 20.21 9.35
C GLY A 346 -1.42 19.54 7.98
N ILE A 347 -1.64 18.22 7.89
CA ILE A 347 -1.65 17.48 6.61
C ILE A 347 -2.77 17.99 5.72
N GLN A 348 -4.00 18.15 6.23
CA GLN A 348 -5.12 18.65 5.44
C GLN A 348 -4.86 20.06 4.92
N GLN A 349 -4.33 20.96 5.75
CA GLN A 349 -3.96 22.31 5.32
C GLN A 349 -2.83 22.36 4.28
N ALA A 350 -2.01 21.31 4.20
CA ALA A 350 -0.97 21.17 3.18
C ALA A 350 -1.47 20.52 1.89
N ALA A 351 -2.71 20.05 1.85
CA ALA A 351 -3.25 19.36 0.70
C ALA A 351 -3.57 20.32 -0.46
N PRO A 352 -3.47 19.88 -1.73
CA PRO A 352 -3.86 20.70 -2.88
C PRO A 352 -5.38 20.83 -3.04
N VAL A 353 -6.15 19.85 -2.56
CA VAL A 353 -7.62 19.78 -2.64
C VAL A 353 -8.18 19.84 -1.23
N ASP A 354 -9.30 20.54 -1.05
CA ASP A 354 -10.01 20.64 0.24
C ASP A 354 -9.16 21.13 1.43
N ALA A 355 -8.11 21.91 1.16
CA ALA A 355 -7.20 22.42 2.19
C ALA A 355 -7.87 23.29 3.28
N TYR A 356 -9.04 23.84 2.97
CA TYR A 356 -9.84 24.67 3.87
C TYR A 356 -10.70 23.85 4.83
N VAL A 357 -10.85 22.55 4.60
CA VAL A 357 -11.59 21.65 5.49
C VAL A 357 -10.69 21.30 6.67
N LEU A 358 -11.23 21.35 7.90
CA LEU A 358 -10.52 20.92 9.09
C LEU A 358 -11.05 19.56 9.53
N PRO A 359 -10.23 18.50 9.53
CA PRO A 359 -10.69 17.19 9.97
C PRO A 359 -10.92 17.19 11.48
N GLU A 360 -11.94 16.47 11.88
CA GLU A 360 -12.31 16.20 13.27
C GLU A 360 -12.50 14.68 13.44
N PRO A 361 -12.27 14.12 14.64
CA PRO A 361 -12.59 12.74 14.92
C PRO A 361 -14.06 12.42 14.70
N TYR A 362 -14.35 11.27 14.10
CA TYR A 362 -15.71 10.77 13.98
C TYR A 362 -15.77 9.24 14.03
N ALA A 363 -16.93 8.72 14.44
CA ALA A 363 -17.20 7.29 14.43
C ALA A 363 -17.28 6.76 12.99
N MET A 364 -16.33 5.91 12.61
CA MET A 364 -16.28 5.28 11.29
C MET A 364 -16.71 3.81 11.35
N PRO A 365 -17.60 3.33 10.46
CA PRO A 365 -17.96 1.91 10.39
C PRO A 365 -16.73 1.02 10.23
N GLY A 366 -16.62 0.00 11.09
CA GLY A 366 -15.49 -0.96 11.10
C GLY A 366 -14.40 -0.65 12.12
N TYR A 367 -14.35 0.56 12.68
CA TYR A 367 -13.42 0.94 13.74
C TYR A 367 -14.11 0.91 15.11
N HIS A 368 -13.34 0.58 16.15
CA HIS A 368 -13.83 0.50 17.53
C HIS A 368 -13.66 1.81 18.31
N SER A 369 -12.85 2.74 17.79
CA SER A 369 -12.69 4.11 18.27
C SER A 369 -13.13 5.10 17.19
N ASP A 370 -13.32 6.37 17.58
CA ASP A 370 -13.36 7.45 16.60
C ASP A 370 -12.04 7.49 15.81
N VAL A 371 -12.12 7.93 14.56
CA VAL A 371 -10.97 8.05 13.65
C VAL A 371 -10.95 9.46 13.08
N ILE A 372 -9.76 10.02 12.94
CA ILE A 372 -9.53 11.26 12.19
C ILE A 372 -8.79 10.94 10.90
N MET A 373 -9.17 11.59 9.79
CA MET A 373 -8.54 11.41 8.49
C MET A 373 -8.28 12.76 7.80
N ALA A 374 -7.08 12.93 7.29
CA ALA A 374 -6.67 14.02 6.42
C ALA A 374 -6.42 13.45 5.01
N ALA A 375 -7.22 13.88 4.04
CA ALA A 375 -7.28 13.29 2.70
C ALA A 375 -7.72 14.31 1.64
N GLY A 376 -6.89 15.32 1.38
CA GLY A 376 -7.11 16.29 0.30
C GLY A 376 -6.47 15.88 -1.03
N ALA A 377 -6.92 14.73 -1.57
CA ALA A 377 -6.34 14.08 -2.74
C ALA A 377 -7.07 14.42 -4.05
N PHE A 378 -6.36 14.36 -5.19
CA PHE A 378 -6.97 14.43 -6.52
C PHE A 378 -7.80 13.19 -6.84
N VAL A 379 -7.33 12.01 -6.41
CA VAL A 379 -8.08 10.75 -6.49
C VAL A 379 -8.61 10.43 -5.10
N GLN A 380 -9.94 10.35 -4.95
CA GLN A 380 -10.58 10.11 -3.65
C GLN A 380 -10.07 8.80 -3.01
N GLY A 381 -9.51 8.90 -1.81
CA GLY A 381 -8.97 7.76 -1.06
C GLY A 381 -7.61 7.25 -1.56
N SER A 382 -6.96 7.97 -2.47
CA SER A 382 -5.59 7.68 -2.89
C SER A 382 -4.62 7.84 -1.73
N SER A 383 -3.85 6.78 -1.46
CA SER A 383 -2.90 6.73 -0.35
C SER A 383 -1.43 6.82 -0.80
N ILE A 384 -1.21 6.99 -2.11
CA ILE A 384 0.07 7.48 -2.65
C ILE A 384 0.13 9.02 -2.64
N GLU A 385 -1.01 9.67 -2.49
CA GLU A 385 -1.12 11.10 -2.20
C GLU A 385 -0.92 11.37 -0.70
N LEU A 386 -0.44 12.58 -0.39
CA LEU A 386 -0.11 12.97 0.98
C LEU A 386 -1.36 12.90 1.86
N SER A 387 -1.36 11.95 2.79
CA SER A 387 -2.52 11.68 3.64
C SER A 387 -2.09 11.17 5.01
N ALA A 388 -3.00 11.28 5.96
CA ALA A 388 -2.79 10.74 7.30
C ALA A 388 -4.10 10.35 7.94
N ASP A 389 -4.08 9.29 8.73
CA ASP A 389 -5.22 8.80 9.47
C ASP A 389 -4.79 8.24 10.82
N ALA A 390 -5.70 8.29 11.80
CA ALA A 390 -5.39 7.87 13.16
C ALA A 390 -6.64 7.47 13.93
N PRO A 391 -6.66 6.29 14.58
CA PRO A 391 -7.63 6.02 15.62
C PRO A 391 -7.35 6.89 16.85
N ILE A 392 -8.40 7.45 17.47
CA ILE A 392 -8.29 8.28 18.67
C ILE A 392 -8.22 7.38 19.90
N GLU A 393 -7.09 6.68 20.03
CA GLU A 393 -6.84 5.77 21.13
C GLU A 393 -5.33 5.63 21.44
N PRO A 394 -4.95 5.26 22.67
CA PRO A 394 -3.56 5.04 23.03
C PRO A 394 -2.86 4.00 22.11
N PRO A 395 -1.59 4.21 21.70
CA PRO A 395 -0.67 5.26 22.16
C PRO A 395 -0.78 6.58 21.38
N TYR A 396 -1.92 6.82 20.73
CA TYR A 396 -2.19 7.99 19.89
C TYR A 396 -1.16 8.07 18.76
N SER A 397 -1.19 7.06 17.89
CA SER A 397 -0.35 7.02 16.70
C SER A 397 -1.08 7.54 15.47
N VAL A 398 -0.43 8.41 14.71
CA VAL A 398 -0.84 8.70 13.33
C VAL A 398 -0.18 7.73 12.39
N TYR A 399 -0.88 7.37 11.33
CA TYR A 399 -0.37 6.66 10.16
C TYR A 399 -0.34 7.65 9.00
N PHE A 400 0.85 7.91 8.52
CA PHE A 400 1.17 8.88 7.48
C PHE A 400 1.68 8.15 6.24
N GLN A 401 1.22 8.58 5.07
CA GLN A 401 1.65 7.99 3.80
C GLN A 401 1.59 8.98 2.64
N GLY A 402 2.28 8.61 1.56
CA GLY A 402 2.19 9.28 0.28
C GLY A 402 2.93 10.60 0.19
N GLY A 403 2.69 11.29 -0.93
CA GLY A 403 3.39 12.49 -1.36
C GLY A 403 3.91 12.30 -2.77
N ILE A 404 3.07 12.64 -3.76
CA ILE A 404 3.38 12.44 -5.20
C ILE A 404 4.72 13.07 -5.59
N THR A 405 5.05 14.20 -4.96
CA THR A 405 6.33 14.87 -5.14
C THR A 405 6.99 15.09 -3.78
N TRP A 406 8.30 14.88 -3.72
CA TRP A 406 9.08 15.15 -2.51
C TRP A 406 8.91 16.60 -1.99
N PRO A 407 8.92 17.65 -2.83
CA PRO A 407 8.66 19.02 -2.36
C PRO A 407 7.32 19.18 -1.64
N HIS A 408 6.26 18.52 -2.12
CA HIS A 408 4.94 18.55 -1.47
C HIS A 408 4.97 17.81 -0.13
N GLY A 409 5.54 16.59 -0.09
CA GLY A 409 5.67 15.83 1.15
C GLY A 409 6.49 16.56 2.22
N LYS A 410 7.64 17.16 1.83
CA LYS A 410 8.44 18.02 2.72
C LYS A 410 7.63 19.20 3.25
N MET A 411 6.93 19.92 2.36
CA MET A 411 6.10 21.06 2.77
C MET A 411 5.02 20.64 3.76
N GLY A 412 4.35 19.52 3.49
CA GLY A 412 3.32 18.99 4.38
C GLY A 412 3.84 18.63 5.76
N ILE A 413 4.98 17.95 5.86
CA ILE A 413 5.59 17.59 7.15
C ILE A 413 6.05 18.83 7.92
N LEU A 414 6.55 19.86 7.24
CA LEU A 414 6.86 21.13 7.92
C LEU A 414 5.59 21.85 8.37
N LYS A 415 4.50 21.74 7.60
CA LYS A 415 3.19 22.29 7.97
C LYS A 415 2.60 21.60 9.20
N THR A 416 2.74 20.28 9.33
CA THR A 416 2.31 19.56 10.55
C THR A 416 3.08 20.04 11.77
N LEU A 417 4.42 20.17 11.67
CA LEU A 417 5.24 20.67 12.77
C LEU A 417 4.85 22.10 13.15
N GLN A 418 4.68 22.99 12.17
CA GLN A 418 4.23 24.36 12.42
C GLN A 418 2.89 24.39 13.15
N ASN A 419 1.92 23.59 12.72
CA ASN A 419 0.60 23.54 13.34
C ASN A 419 0.66 23.05 14.79
N MET A 420 1.53 22.07 15.08
CA MET A 420 1.74 21.57 16.44
C MET A 420 2.43 22.61 17.35
N ILE A 421 3.36 23.41 16.82
CA ILE A 421 4.00 24.51 17.55
C ILE A 421 2.99 25.62 17.85
N ASP A 422 2.19 26.03 16.86
CA ASP A 422 1.19 27.09 17.05
C ASP A 422 0.10 26.68 18.06
N GLY A 423 -0.20 25.38 18.16
CA GLY A 423 -1.08 24.81 19.18
C GLY A 423 -0.44 24.63 20.57
N GLY A 424 0.87 24.89 20.72
CA GLY A 424 1.60 24.69 21.98
C GLY A 424 1.79 23.21 22.36
N PHE A 425 1.73 22.29 21.38
CA PHE A 425 1.82 20.85 21.63
C PHE A 425 3.24 20.29 21.51
N VAL A 426 4.14 21.05 20.88
CA VAL A 426 5.56 20.75 20.60
C VAL A 426 6.37 22.04 20.70
N GLU A 427 7.60 21.94 21.19
CA GLU A 427 8.61 23.02 21.17
C GLU A 427 9.82 22.57 20.36
N LEU A 428 10.47 23.51 19.67
CA LEU A 428 11.75 23.26 19.00
C LEU A 428 12.89 23.21 20.03
N PRO A 429 13.93 22.39 19.81
CA PRO A 429 15.06 22.23 20.71
C PRO A 429 16.00 23.44 20.79
#